data_AF-A0A0S8AUX4-F1
#
_entry.id   AF-A0A0S8AUX4-F1
#
_cell.length_a   1.000
_cell.length_b   1.000
_cell.length_c   1.000
_cell.angle_alpha   90.00
_cell.angle_beta   90.00
_cell.angle_gamma   90.00
#
_symmetry.space_group_name_H-M   'P 1'
#
loop_
_entity.id
_entity.type
_entity.pdbx_description
1 polymer ?
#
loop_
_entity_poly.entity_id
_entity_poly.type
_entity_poly.pdbx_seq_one_letter_code
_entity_poly.pdbx_strand_id
1 'polypeptide(L)'
;MELLVQTLISGLLMGMLFALIAMGLAVIFGVMDIVNFAHGDFLMVGMYTAFLTSSFLSIDPLFAIPVSAIVGLILGLTSYYLLVRHLLK
;
A
#
# COMPACT_ATOMS: atom_id res chain seq x y z
N MET A 1 -33.01 -8.77 -7.56
CA MET A 1 -31.84 -9.65 -7.78
C MET A 1 -30.57 -8.87 -8.06
N GLU A 2 -30.62 -7.76 -8.81
CA GLU A 2 -29.43 -6.93 -9.08
C GLU A 2 -28.72 -6.40 -7.82
N LEU A 3 -29.46 -5.87 -6.84
CA LEU A 3 -28.88 -5.35 -5.59
C LEU A 3 -28.07 -6.42 -4.81
N LEU A 4 -28.58 -7.65 -4.78
CA LEU A 4 -27.92 -8.77 -4.09
C LEU A 4 -26.59 -9.11 -4.77
N VAL A 5 -26.61 -9.22 -6.10
CA VAL A 5 -25.40 -9.49 -6.91
C VAL A 5 -24.38 -8.36 -6.76
N GLN A 6 -24.80 -7.10 -6.84
CA GLN A 6 -23.92 -5.94 -6.67
C GLN A 6 -23.28 -5.90 -5.28
N THR A 7 -24.05 -6.20 -4.23
CA THR A 7 -23.55 -6.21 -2.84
C THR A 7 -22.52 -7.32 -2.64
N LEU A 8 -22.78 -8.52 -3.18
CA LEU A 8 -21.82 -9.63 -3.13
C LEU A 8 -20.52 -9.28 -3.84
N ILE A 9 -20.60 -8.71 -5.05
CA ILE A 9 -19.41 -8.29 -5.81
C ILE A 9 -18.65 -7.22 -5.03
N SER A 10 -19.33 -6.20 -4.50
CA SER A 10 -18.69 -5.12 -3.74
C SER A 10 -18.03 -5.64 -2.46
N GLY A 11 -18.70 -6.54 -1.73
CA GLY A 11 -18.14 -7.19 -0.54
C GLY A 11 -16.91 -8.04 -0.87
N LEU A 12 -16.94 -8.77 -1.98
CA LEU A 12 -15.83 -9.59 -2.45
C LEU A 12 -14.63 -8.72 -2.88
N LEU A 13 -14.87 -7.62 -3.60
CA LEU A 13 -13.84 -6.65 -3.96
C LEU A 13 -13.18 -6.04 -2.71
N MET A 14 -13.98 -5.64 -1.72
CA MET A 14 -13.46 -5.10 -0.47
C MET A 14 -12.67 -6.16 0.31
N GLY A 15 -13.16 -7.40 0.36
CA GLY A 15 -12.48 -8.52 0.97
C GLY A 15 -11.12 -8.82 0.32
N MET A 16 -11.06 -8.80 -1.02
CA MET A 16 -9.81 -8.95 -1.76
C MET A 16 -8.83 -7.81 -1.49
N LEU A 17 -9.33 -6.58 -1.39
CA LEU A 17 -8.51 -5.42 -1.05
C LEU A 17 -7.89 -5.57 0.35
N PHE A 18 -8.69 -5.95 1.35
CA PHE A 18 -8.17 -6.22 2.70
C PHE A 18 -7.21 -7.41 2.74
N ALA A 19 -7.49 -8.48 2.00
CA ALA A 19 -6.60 -9.64 1.89
C ALA A 19 -5.25 -9.26 1.27
N LEU A 20 -5.24 -8.41 0.25
CA LEU A 20 -4.03 -7.90 -0.38
C LEU A 20 -3.20 -7.05 0.61
N ILE A 21 -3.86 -6.16 1.37
CA ILE A 21 -3.20 -5.33 2.39
C ILE A 21 -2.57 -6.21 3.48
N ALA A 22 -3.29 -7.22 3.96
CA ALA A 22 -2.81 -8.16 4.96
C ALA A 22 -1.67 -9.03 4.44
N MET A 23 -1.72 -9.46 3.18
CA MET A 23 -0.66 -10.23 2.53
C MET A 23 0.65 -9.44 2.46
N GLY A 24 0.59 -8.14 2.13
CA GLY A 24 1.76 -7.27 2.14
C GLY A 24 2.43 -7.22 3.51
N LEU A 25 1.64 -7.08 4.57
CA LEU A 25 2.13 -7.13 5.95
C LEU A 25 2.76 -8.50 6.26
N ALA A 26 2.07 -9.59 5.93
CA ALA A 26 2.56 -10.96 6.17
C ALA A 26 3.90 -11.25 5.47
N VAL A 27 4.12 -10.72 4.25
CA VAL A 27 5.39 -10.86 3.54
C VAL A 27 6.52 -10.10 4.24
N ILE A 28 6.28 -8.87 4.69
CA ILE A 28 7.29 -8.08 5.42
C ILE A 28 7.70 -8.81 6.69
N PHE A 29 6.71 -9.27 7.45
CA PHE A 29 6.92 -10.04 8.66
C PHE A 29 7.68 -11.34 8.42
N GLY A 30 7.30 -12.12 7.40
CA GLY A 30 7.90 -13.42 7.12
C GLY A 30 9.35 -13.35 6.64
N VAL A 31 9.82 -12.17 6.20
CA VAL A 31 11.21 -11.95 5.78
C VAL A 31 12.05 -11.30 6.87
N MET A 32 11.48 -10.37 7.64
CA MET A 32 12.21 -9.55 8.62
C MET A 32 12.11 -10.07 10.06
N ASP A 33 11.17 -10.96 10.37
CA ASP A 33 10.82 -11.44 11.72
C ASP A 33 10.50 -10.31 12.74
N ILE A 34 10.22 -9.10 12.26
CA ILE A 34 9.94 -7.91 13.07
C ILE A 34 8.62 -7.28 12.62
N VAL A 35 7.82 -6.83 13.61
CA VAL A 35 6.58 -6.08 13.37
C VAL A 35 6.84 -4.70 12.80
N ASN A 36 6.39 -4.49 11.56
CA ASN A 36 6.32 -3.15 10.97
C ASN A 36 5.02 -2.44 11.39
N PHE A 37 5.08 -1.68 12.49
CA PHE A 37 3.96 -0.84 12.95
C PHE A 37 3.62 0.30 11.98
N ALA A 38 4.58 0.74 11.16
CA ALA A 38 4.38 1.83 10.20
C ALA A 38 3.72 1.36 8.89
N HIS A 39 3.43 0.06 8.71
CA HIS A 39 2.84 -0.46 7.46
C HIS A 39 1.60 0.31 7.00
N GLY A 40 0.73 0.67 7.94
CA GLY A 40 -0.45 1.50 7.66
C GLY A 40 -0.08 2.88 7.12
N ASP A 41 0.94 3.52 7.67
CA ASP A 41 1.42 4.84 7.23
C ASP A 41 2.03 4.77 5.82
N PHE A 42 2.82 3.74 5.52
CA PHE A 42 3.36 3.52 4.17
C PHE A 42 2.25 3.31 3.14
N LEU A 43 1.21 2.55 3.50
CA LEU A 43 0.04 2.34 2.66
C LEU A 43 -0.70 3.66 2.42
N MET A 44 -0.93 4.44 3.47
CA MET A 44 -1.60 5.75 3.37
C MET A 44 -0.83 6.70 2.46
N VAL A 45 0.50 6.77 2.57
CA VAL A 45 1.30 7.60 1.66
C VAL A 45 1.13 7.14 0.22
N GLY A 46 1.19 5.84 -0.07
CA GLY A 46 0.97 5.32 -1.43
C GLY A 46 -0.41 5.62 -2.01
N MET A 47 -1.45 5.62 -1.16
CA MET A 47 -2.81 6.01 -1.54
C MET A 47 -2.90 7.51 -1.84
N TYR A 48 -2.35 8.35 -0.96
CA TYR A 48 -2.37 9.79 -1.14
C TYR A 48 -1.50 10.24 -2.32
N THR A 49 -0.38 9.59 -2.60
CA THR A 49 0.43 9.89 -3.79
C THR A 49 -0.35 9.57 -5.06
N ALA A 50 -1.08 8.44 -5.10
CA ALA A 50 -1.91 8.09 -6.24
C ALA A 50 -3.03 9.12 -6.43
N PHE A 51 -3.72 9.49 -5.35
CA PHE A 51 -4.81 10.47 -5.36
C PHE A 51 -4.35 11.87 -5.76
N LEU A 52 -3.25 12.36 -5.21
CA LEU A 52 -2.73 13.69 -5.53
C LEU A 52 -2.22 13.73 -6.97
N THR A 53 -1.48 12.71 -7.40
CA THR A 53 -0.95 12.64 -8.77
C THR A 53 -2.09 12.60 -9.79
N SER A 54 -3.11 11.77 -9.57
CA SER A 54 -4.26 11.70 -10.47
C SER A 54 -5.05 13.00 -10.48
N SER A 55 -5.23 13.65 -9.32
CA SER A 55 -5.93 14.93 -9.20
C SER A 55 -5.21 16.07 -9.89
N PHE A 56 -3.88 16.19 -9.72
CA PHE A 56 -3.10 17.27 -10.33
C PHE A 56 -2.92 17.10 -11.84
N LEU A 57 -2.73 15.87 -12.31
CA LEU A 57 -2.54 15.59 -13.74
C LEU A 57 -3.87 15.36 -14.47
N SER A 58 -5.01 15.28 -13.77
CA SER A 58 -6.32 14.93 -14.32
C SER A 58 -6.31 13.62 -15.11
N ILE A 59 -5.53 12.64 -14.64
CA ILE A 59 -5.38 11.32 -15.24
C ILE A 59 -6.12 10.27 -14.41
N ASP A 60 -6.40 9.12 -15.02
CA ASP A 60 -6.93 7.96 -14.30
C ASP A 60 -5.94 7.55 -13.17
N PRO A 61 -6.42 7.31 -11.93
CA PRO A 61 -5.60 6.82 -10.82
C PRO A 61 -4.74 5.59 -11.14
N LEU A 62 -5.14 4.75 -12.10
CA LEU A 62 -4.34 3.62 -12.57
C LEU A 62 -2.99 4.07 -13.14
N PHE A 63 -2.92 5.21 -13.82
CA PHE A 63 -1.66 5.74 -14.35
C PHE A 63 -0.76 6.39 -13.28
N ALA A 64 -1.27 6.62 -12.07
CA ALA A 64 -0.49 7.14 -10.95
C ALA A 64 0.30 6.04 -10.21
N ILE A 65 0.06 4.75 -10.51
CA ILE A 65 0.74 3.60 -9.88
C ILE A 65 2.27 3.71 -9.94
N PRO A 66 2.92 4.05 -11.08
CA PRO A 66 4.38 4.17 -11.14
C PRO A 66 4.91 5.24 -10.20
N VAL A 67 4.19 6.36 -10.05
CA VAL A 67 4.59 7.45 -9.16
C VAL A 67 4.50 7.01 -7.70
N SER A 68 3.39 6.38 -7.30
CA SER A 68 3.26 5.80 -5.95
C SER A 68 4.33 4.75 -5.64
N ALA A 69 4.69 3.91 -6.62
CA ALA A 69 5.75 2.92 -6.47
C ALA A 69 7.12 3.57 -6.24
N ILE A 70 7.46 4.62 -6.99
CA ILE A 70 8.71 5.37 -6.80
C ILE A 70 8.76 6.03 -5.42
N VAL A 71 7.68 6.68 -4.99
CA VAL A 71 7.61 7.31 -3.66
C VAL A 71 7.75 6.26 -2.55
N GLY A 72 7.03 5.14 -2.66
CA GLY A 72 7.14 4.02 -1.72
C GLY A 72 8.55 3.44 -1.65
N LEU A 73 9.23 3.29 -2.80
CA LEU A 73 10.61 2.82 -2.87
C LEU A 73 11.56 3.79 -2.15
N ILE A 74 11.44 5.09 -2.40
CA ILE A 74 12.28 6.10 -1.74
C ILE A 74 12.06 6.07 -0.22
N LEU A 75 10.81 6.00 0.24
CA LEU A 75 10.50 5.90 1.66
C LEU A 75 11.04 4.62 2.30
N GLY A 76 10.90 3.48 1.61
CA GLY A 76 11.41 2.19 2.05
C GLY A 76 12.95 2.15 2.15
N LEU A 77 13.64 2.70 1.15
CA LEU A 77 15.11 2.81 1.20
C LEU A 77 15.55 3.74 2.34
N THR A 78 14.88 4.88 2.47
CA THR A 78 15.21 5.87 3.51
C THR A 78 15.01 5.29 4.91
N SER A 79 13.89 4.60 5.16
CA SER A 79 13.63 3.94 6.44
C SER A 79 14.61 2.79 6.70
N TYR A 80 14.96 2.00 5.66
CA TYR A 80 15.94 0.93 5.79
C TYR A 80 17.32 1.47 6.19
N TYR A 81 17.85 2.45 5.46
CA TYR A 81 19.19 2.96 5.72
C TYR A 81 19.31 3.79 6.99
N LEU A 82 18.27 4.56 7.35
CA LEU A 82 18.30 5.42 8.54
C LEU A 82 17.93 4.68 9.82
N LEU A 83 16.96 3.76 9.78
CA LEU A 83 16.45 3.12 10.99
C LEU A 83 16.92 1.67 11.08
N VAL A 84 16.50 0.84 10.10
CA VAL A 84 16.69 -0.62 10.16
C VAL A 84 18.17 -1.00 10.23
N ARG A 85 19.00 -0.39 9.39
CA ARG A 85 20.46 -0.63 9.36
C ARG A 85 21.16 -0.28 10.67
N HIS A 86 20.67 0.71 11.42
CA HIS A 86 21.27 1.10 12.70
C HIS A 86 20.84 0.19 13.85
N LEU A 87 19.64 -0.41 13.76
CA LEU A 87 19.09 -1.32 14.78
C LEU A 87 19.56 -2.76 14.63
N LEU A 88 19.94 -3.19 13.42
CA LEU A 88 20.49 -4.52 13.15
C LEU A 88 22.02 -4.63 13.37
N LYS A 89 22.66 -3.56 13.86
CA LYS A 89 24.04 -3.58 14.36
C LYS A 89 24.03 -3.76 15.87
#